data_AF-A0AAV9HNN2-F1
#
_entry.id   AF-A0AAV9HNN2-F1
#
_cell.length_a   1.000
_cell.length_b   1.000
_cell.length_c   1.000
_cell.angle_alpha   90.00
_cell.angle_beta   90.00
_cell.angle_gamma   90.00
#
_symmetry.space_group_name_H-M   'P 1'
#
loop_
_entity.id
_entity.type
_entity.pdbx_description
1 polymer ?
#
loop_
_entity_poly.entity_id
_entity_poly.type
_entity_poly.pdbx_seq_one_letter_code
_entity_poly.pdbx_strand_id
1 'polypeptide(L)'
;MEKSIREIKGLELFQLPPCEEIVRGLAREGPLVAVNITHLRSDAIIVTTEGIKTIELTELELNDLKKKVGIFQRFGSVSRSAVGIERNAIPVPGGEYT
;
A
#
# COMPACT_ATOMS: atom_id res chain seq x y z
N MET A 1 9.03 5.86 27.51
CA MET A 1 9.59 4.80 26.66
C MET A 1 9.52 5.18 25.18
N GLU A 2 8.34 5.46 24.65
CA GLU A 2 8.15 5.80 23.23
C GLU A 2 8.91 7.06 22.79
N LYS A 3 8.97 8.11 23.63
CA LYS A 3 9.73 9.34 23.34
C LYS A 3 11.22 9.08 23.09
N SER A 4 11.83 8.22 23.90
CA SER A 4 13.25 7.86 23.76
C SER A 4 13.53 7.04 22.50
N ILE A 5 12.55 6.27 22.02
CA ILE A 5 12.67 5.54 20.74
C ILE A 5 12.70 6.53 19.57
N ARG A 6 11.93 7.63 19.64
CA ARG A 6 11.90 8.67 18.60
C ARG A 6 13.18 9.49 18.49
N GLU A 7 14.06 9.41 19.49
CA GLU A 7 15.37 10.07 19.46
C GLU A 7 16.41 9.26 18.66
N ILE A 8 16.09 8.00 18.31
CA ILE A 8 16.93 7.15 17.45
C ILE A 8 16.73 7.60 16.00
N LYS A 9 17.85 7.91 15.33
CA LYS A 9 17.87 8.29 13.91
C LYS A 9 17.14 7.25 13.05
N GLY A 10 16.15 7.68 12.28
CA GLY A 10 15.30 6.85 11.44
C GLY A 10 14.02 6.32 12.11
N LEU A 11 13.81 6.61 13.40
CA LEU A 11 12.60 6.23 14.16
C LEU A 11 11.84 7.44 14.72
N GLU A 12 12.06 8.63 14.17
CA GLU A 12 11.45 9.88 14.62
C GLU A 12 9.90 9.77 14.63
N LEU A 13 9.36 9.00 13.69
CA LEU A 13 7.94 8.73 13.51
C LEU A 13 7.43 7.44 14.18
N PHE A 14 8.20 6.79 15.05
CA PHE A 14 7.80 5.53 15.68
C PHE A 14 6.40 5.61 16.32
N GLN A 15 5.43 4.81 15.88
CA GLN A 15 4.02 4.92 16.33
C GLN A 15 3.37 6.31 16.16
N LEU A 16 3.88 7.17 15.28
CA LEU A 16 3.13 8.31 14.76
C LEU A 16 2.59 7.99 13.38
N PRO A 17 1.43 8.55 13.01
CA PRO A 17 1.00 8.51 11.63
C PRO A 17 2.02 9.24 10.75
N PRO A 18 2.27 8.76 9.52
CA PRO A 18 3.04 9.53 8.54
C PRO A 18 2.30 10.83 8.20
N CYS A 19 3.04 11.89 7.88
CA CYS A 19 2.43 13.11 7.33
C CYS A 19 1.94 12.89 5.90
N GLU A 20 1.09 13.79 5.42
CA GLU A 20 0.50 13.69 4.09
C GLU A 20 1.57 13.67 2.97
N GLU A 21 2.65 14.45 3.09
CA GLU A 21 3.72 14.42 2.07
C GLU A 21 4.39 13.04 1.95
N ILE A 22 4.62 12.36 3.08
CA ILE A 22 5.19 11.01 3.08
C ILE A 22 4.22 10.05 2.37
N VAL A 23 2.93 10.10 2.72
CA VAL A 23 1.91 9.22 2.14
C VAL A 23 1.77 9.44 0.64
N ARG A 24 1.69 10.69 0.17
CA ARG A 24 1.66 11.01 -1.28
C ARG A 24 2.94 10.60 -1.98
N GLY A 25 4.09 10.68 -1.31
CA GLY A 25 5.38 10.22 -1.81
C GLY A 25 5.40 8.73 -2.16
N LEU A 26 4.59 7.90 -1.48
CA LEU A 26 4.46 6.48 -1.78
C LEU A 26 3.77 6.21 -3.13
N ALA A 27 3.00 7.18 -3.65
CA ALA A 27 2.29 7.05 -4.92
C ALA A 27 3.13 7.49 -6.15
N ARG A 28 4.45 7.69 -5.99
CA ARG A 28 5.35 8.12 -7.08
C ARG A 28 5.45 7.11 -8.22
N GLU A 29 5.44 5.82 -7.92
CA GLU A 29 5.50 4.75 -8.92
C GLU A 29 4.11 4.38 -9.48
N GLY A 30 3.06 4.99 -8.93
CA GLY A 30 1.69 4.79 -9.36
C GLY A 30 0.69 5.06 -8.23
N PRO A 31 -0.58 5.33 -8.56
CA PRO A 31 -1.61 5.55 -7.54
C PRO A 31 -1.77 4.35 -6.60
N LEU A 32 -1.91 4.63 -5.31
CA LEU A 32 -2.26 3.62 -4.32
C LEU A 32 -3.76 3.69 -4.05
N VAL A 33 -4.44 2.56 -4.16
CA VAL A 33 -5.88 2.46 -3.91
C VAL A 33 -6.13 1.41 -2.84
N ALA A 34 -6.63 1.85 -1.69
CA ALA A 34 -7.09 0.97 -0.62
C ALA A 34 -8.62 0.91 -0.67
N VAL A 35 -9.16 -0.29 -0.90
CA VAL A 35 -10.61 -0.53 -0.90
C VAL A 35 -10.98 -1.13 0.46
N ASN A 36 -11.77 -0.39 1.23
CA ASN A 36 -12.28 -0.81 2.52
C ASN A 36 -13.75 -1.21 2.38
N ILE A 37 -14.07 -2.46 2.67
CA ILE A 37 -15.44 -2.97 2.54
C ILE A 37 -15.87 -3.63 3.84
N THR A 38 -17.03 -3.22 4.30
CA THR A 38 -17.75 -3.82 5.42
C THR A 38 -19.15 -4.22 4.96
N HIS A 39 -19.95 -4.82 5.84
CA HIS A 39 -21.36 -5.07 5.57
C HIS A 39 -22.22 -3.79 5.55
N LEU A 40 -21.68 -2.66 6.02
CA LEU A 40 -22.40 -1.40 6.17
C LEU A 40 -22.06 -0.38 5.07
N ARG A 41 -20.79 -0.35 4.64
CA ARG A 41 -20.28 0.60 3.66
C ARG A 41 -19.05 0.07 2.95
N SER A 42 -18.87 0.56 1.74
CA SER A 42 -17.69 0.35 0.91
C SER A 42 -17.09 1.69 0.52
N ASP A 43 -15.81 1.88 0.78
CA ASP A 43 -15.06 3.08 0.44
C ASP A 43 -13.79 2.71 -0.32
N ALA A 44 -13.29 3.63 -1.13
CA ALA A 44 -11.91 3.60 -1.60
C ALA A 44 -11.17 4.87 -1.19
N ILE A 45 -9.99 4.67 -0.60
CA ILE A 45 -9.00 5.72 -0.36
C ILE A 45 -8.01 5.66 -1.52
N ILE A 46 -7.88 6.78 -2.23
CA ILE A 46 -7.01 6.92 -3.39
C ILE A 46 -5.94 7.95 -3.05
N VAL A 47 -4.69 7.51 -3.10
CA VAL A 47 -3.51 8.34 -2.88
C VAL A 47 -2.83 8.53 -4.23
N THR A 48 -2.67 9.78 -4.63
CA THR A 48 -1.84 10.20 -5.77
C THR A 48 -0.78 11.18 -5.30
N THR A 49 0.15 11.53 -6.20
CA THR A 49 1.13 12.59 -5.92
C THR A 49 0.48 13.96 -5.74
N GLU A 50 -0.70 14.20 -6.33
CA GLU A 50 -1.41 15.47 -6.15
C GLU A 50 -2.17 15.52 -4.82
N GLY A 51 -2.71 14.40 -4.33
CA GLY A 51 -3.55 14.42 -3.14
C GLY A 51 -4.06 13.07 -2.67
N ILE A 52 -4.79 13.10 -1.57
CA ILE A 52 -5.50 11.96 -1.01
C ILE A 52 -7.00 12.25 -1.11
N LYS A 53 -7.77 11.32 -1.70
CA LYS A 53 -9.22 11.43 -1.81
C LYS A 53 -9.90 10.14 -1.36
N THR A 54 -11.11 10.27 -0.85
CA THR A 54 -11.97 9.14 -0.52
C THR A 54 -13.19 9.17 -1.42
N ILE A 55 -13.56 8.03 -1.98
CA ILE A 55 -14.80 7.85 -2.73
C ILE A 55 -15.65 6.79 -2.05
N GLU A 56 -16.95 7.05 -1.94
CA GLU A 56 -17.91 6.04 -1.51
C GLU A 56 -18.24 5.13 -2.70
N LEU A 57 -18.25 3.82 -2.46
CA LEU A 57 -18.53 2.79 -3.44
C LEU A 57 -19.89 2.15 -3.13
N THR A 58 -20.95 2.95 -3.24
CA THR A 58 -22.31 2.58 -2.83
C THR A 58 -22.85 1.31 -3.50
N GLU A 59 -22.36 0.97 -4.69
CA GLU A 59 -22.78 -0.21 -5.46
C GLU A 59 -21.85 -1.42 -5.29
N LEU A 60 -20.80 -1.33 -4.47
CA LEU A 60 -19.86 -2.42 -4.29
C LEU A 60 -20.14 -3.19 -3.00
N GLU A 61 -20.70 -4.39 -3.12
CA GLU A 61 -20.85 -5.28 -1.97
C GLU A 61 -19.63 -6.19 -1.78
N LEU A 62 -19.49 -6.72 -0.55
CA LEU A 62 -18.39 -7.64 -0.19
C LEU A 62 -18.33 -8.87 -1.10
N ASN A 63 -19.48 -9.42 -1.50
CA ASN A 63 -19.53 -10.58 -2.39
C ASN A 63 -19.05 -10.25 -3.81
N ASP A 64 -19.30 -9.03 -4.29
CA ASP A 64 -18.84 -8.59 -5.59
C ASP A 64 -17.33 -8.34 -5.60
N LEU A 65 -16.78 -7.80 -4.51
CA LEU A 65 -15.33 -7.69 -4.36
C LEU A 65 -14.67 -9.08 -4.43
N LYS A 66 -15.19 -10.08 -3.70
CA LYS A 66 -14.62 -11.43 -3.72
C LYS A 66 -14.57 -12.03 -5.13
N LYS A 67 -15.65 -11.83 -5.91
CA LYS A 67 -15.69 -12.27 -7.32
C LYS A 67 -14.66 -11.52 -8.17
N LYS A 68 -14.60 -10.20 -8.07
CA LYS A 68 -13.68 -9.35 -8.85
C LYS A 68 -12.21 -9.63 -8.53
N VAL A 69 -11.84 -9.78 -7.26
CA VAL A 69 -10.48 -10.11 -6.85
C VAL A 69 -10.04 -11.48 -7.40
N GLY A 70 -10.94 -12.46 -7.44
CA GLY A 70 -10.65 -13.77 -8.03
C GLY A 70 -10.24 -13.69 -9.51
N ILE A 71 -10.78 -12.73 -10.26
CA ILE A 71 -10.37 -12.46 -11.65
C ILE A 71 -8.93 -11.92 -11.67
N PHE A 72 -8.63 -10.90 -10.86
CA PHE A 72 -7.29 -10.31 -10.82
C PHE A 72 -6.21 -11.28 -10.32
N GLN A 73 -6.53 -12.20 -9.41
CA GLN A 73 -5.60 -13.24 -8.99
C GLN A 73 -5.23 -14.19 -10.14
N ARG A 74 -6.19 -14.49 -11.01
CA ARG A 74 -6.00 -15.40 -12.15
C ARG A 74 -5.21 -14.77 -13.30
N PHE A 75 -5.32 -13.45 -13.49
CA PHE A 75 -4.64 -12.73 -14.59
C PHE A 75 -3.41 -11.91 -14.15
N GLY A 76 -3.25 -11.65 -12.86
CA GLY A 76 -2.22 -10.76 -12.31
C GLY A 76 -0.78 -11.25 -12.40
N SER A 77 -0.53 -12.52 -12.75
CA SER A 77 0.85 -12.99 -13.00
C SER A 77 1.45 -12.39 -14.28
N VAL A 78 0.61 -12.12 -15.28
CA VAL A 78 1.03 -11.63 -16.60
C VAL A 78 1.49 -10.17 -16.51
N SER A 79 0.77 -9.31 -15.79
CA SER A 79 1.12 -7.89 -15.65
C SER A 79 2.34 -7.64 -14.75
N ARG A 80 2.55 -8.44 -13.70
CA ARG A 80 3.77 -8.31 -12.86
C ARG A 80 5.04 -8.79 -13.55
N SER A 81 4.91 -9.73 -14.50
CA SER A 81 6.03 -10.23 -15.29
C SER A 81 6.51 -9.23 -16.34
N ALA A 82 5.62 -8.35 -16.82
CA ALA A 82 5.95 -7.31 -17.80
C ALA A 82 6.62 -6.07 -17.18
N VAL A 83 6.33 -5.77 -15.91
CA VAL A 83 6.88 -4.60 -15.17
C VAL A 83 8.20 -4.94 -14.45
N GLY A 84 8.57 -6.22 -14.38
CA GLY A 84 9.68 -6.73 -13.56
C GLY A 84 10.99 -7.04 -14.30
N ILE A 85 11.54 -6.11 -15.10
CA ILE A 85 12.98 -6.11 -15.42
C ILE A 85 13.51 -4.67 -15.39
N GLU A 86 13.80 -4.18 -14.18
CA GLU A 86 15.05 -3.45 -13.88
C GLU A 86 15.43 -3.81 -12.44
N ARG A 87 16.09 -4.97 -12.32
CA ARG A 87 16.69 -5.46 -11.08
C ARG A 87 18.01 -4.72 -10.86
N ASN A 88 18.02 -3.69 -10.02
CA ASN A 88 19.21 -3.40 -9.22
C ASN A 88 19.03 -4.07 -7.87
N ALA A 89 19.48 -5.33 -7.81
CA ALA A 89 19.55 -6.10 -6.57
C ALA A 89 20.50 -5.39 -5.60
N ILE A 90 19.96 -4.84 -4.51
CA ILE A 90 20.77 -4.48 -3.35
C ILE A 90 21.09 -5.80 -2.62
N PRO A 91 22.36 -6.19 -2.45
CA PRO A 91 22.68 -7.39 -1.72
C PRO A 91 22.36 -7.18 -0.23
N VAL A 92 21.50 -8.03 0.33
CA VAL A 92 21.29 -8.12 1.78
C VAL A 92 22.49 -8.82 2.42
N PRO A 93 23.27 -8.16 3.29
CA PRO A 93 24.36 -8.81 4.00
C PRO A 93 23.84 -9.50 5.26
N GLY A 94 24.17 -10.79 5.41
CA GLY A 94 24.12 -11.49 6.69
C GLY A 94 22.84 -12.28 6.95
N GLY A 95 22.83 -13.53 6.50
CA GLY A 95 21.82 -14.53 6.85
C GLY A 95 22.47 -15.87 7.13
N GLU A 96 23.33 -15.95 8.15
CA GLU A 96 23.73 -17.20 8.77
C GLU A 96 23.43 -17.13 10.26
N TYR A 97 22.39 -17.83 10.69
CA TYR A 97 22.26 -18.35 12.04
C TYR A 97 21.65 -19.75 11.91
N THR A 98 22.54 -20.74 11.88
CA THR A 98 22.25 -22.12 12.33
C THR A 98 21.96 -22.13 13.82
#